data_AF-A0A6A4E5B3-F1
#
_entry.id   AF-A0A6A4E5B3-F1
#
_cell.length_a   1.000
_cell.length_b   1.000
_cell.length_c   1.000
_cell.angle_alpha   90.00
_cell.angle_beta   90.00
_cell.angle_gamma   90.00
#
_symmetry.space_group_name_H-M   'P 1'
#
loop_
_entity.id
_entity.type
_entity.pdbx_description
1 polymer ?
#
loop_
_entity_poly.entity_id
_entity_poly.type
_entity_poly.pdbx_seq_one_letter_code
_entity_poly.pdbx_strand_id
1 'polypeptide(L)'
;MSAVTMEELAHLRTVLGASDKQTRRFLQPLLPLRGVQELLLTFVRDTSRSFEDWVWDPQVRQTLLRMRDAEPQMHAQGENLDQWYARVAEEQLSAMALQNPDDDTPPEFLQEADAAQSDGKQKFKEKNYYAARNAFQRSIEAVFKHQQSEYYGSTVPPAEWDDLVMQERYVTLCNNVAICGIKMKDLSLINEYAGKALAVEQSSSKALYAMAKLRLLEHRYMEAQEVLDAALKFHPDKSQYLNLRKEIEAAERKQALEQAELSEIRAKQVRAAIAVAVKSPAAPLAMTTEERAEQYKQEMQQRVDATPLPTREDDTFAAARMNVYFMKIKQRMMVDIQPLHNADMGEESLFECTIVNGATGELLASGVRGVSKKVVKNEACKIAIEKLWQDKQAAGKLAPEDLAYLERFERAKASGQPLTSEPAAPAAPQKAPDSSPQSSTRLSWLERQLQPLPLLNQLTQRGTLQARFDIEDVSPNKEVTEFKCTGFLNGEKIAVTNAISKKKARAEVAKQVLAAAFEKNLVIVYDGPANDESEGGAKEQEEGEQTPAHGG
;
A
#
# COMPACT_ATOMS: atom_id res chain seq x y z
N MET A 1 -21.61 36.05 37.68
CA MET A 1 -21.94 36.02 36.24
C MET A 1 -21.35 34.73 35.71
N SER A 2 -22.20 33.81 35.24
CA SER A 2 -21.73 32.52 34.70
C SER A 2 -20.98 32.81 33.40
N ALA A 3 -19.80 32.21 33.22
CA ALA A 3 -19.09 32.30 31.95
C ALA A 3 -19.94 31.56 30.89
N VAL A 4 -20.22 32.21 29.77
CA VAL A 4 -20.87 31.58 28.62
C VAL A 4 -19.93 30.51 28.06
N THR A 5 -20.37 29.26 28.01
CA THR A 5 -19.53 28.13 27.56
C THR A 5 -19.53 27.98 26.03
N MET A 6 -18.51 27.34 25.47
CA MET A 6 -18.42 27.06 24.02
C MET A 6 -19.60 26.22 23.52
N GLU A 7 -20.07 25.27 24.33
CA GLU A 7 -21.23 24.44 24.02
C GLU A 7 -22.51 25.27 23.89
N GLU A 8 -22.67 26.29 24.75
CA GLU A 8 -23.80 27.21 24.72
C GLU A 8 -23.80 28.06 23.45
N LEU A 9 -22.64 28.59 23.05
CA LEU A 9 -22.49 29.37 21.82
C LEU A 9 -22.65 28.51 20.56
N ALA A 10 -22.18 27.25 20.57
CA ALA A 10 -22.39 26.30 19.49
C ALA A 10 -23.88 25.95 19.35
N HIS A 11 -24.58 25.77 20.47
CA HIS A 11 -26.01 25.50 20.47
C HIS A 11 -26.80 26.71 19.93
N LEU A 12 -26.45 27.93 20.37
CA LEU A 12 -27.01 29.18 19.82
C LEU A 12 -26.75 29.31 18.31
N ARG A 13 -25.55 28.94 17.84
CA ARG A 13 -25.21 28.96 16.40
C ARG A 13 -26.10 28.01 15.60
N THR A 14 -26.33 26.80 16.10
CA THR A 14 -27.21 25.83 15.45
C THR A 14 -28.65 26.33 15.37
N VAL A 15 -29.16 26.90 16.48
CA VAL A 15 -30.51 27.48 16.50
C VAL A 15 -30.63 28.66 15.54
N LEU A 16 -29.69 29.60 15.56
CA LEU A 16 -29.66 30.73 14.61
C LEU A 16 -29.53 30.29 13.15
N GLY A 17 -28.79 29.20 12.88
CA GLY A 17 -28.67 28.62 11.55
C GLY A 17 -29.98 28.02 11.03
N ALA A 18 -30.78 27.45 11.93
CA ALA A 18 -32.10 26.90 11.65
C ALA A 18 -33.21 27.96 11.54
N SER A 19 -33.02 29.14 12.17
CA SER A 19 -33.99 30.23 12.14
C SER A 19 -34.23 30.83 10.75
N ASP A 20 -35.40 31.47 10.60
CA ASP A 20 -35.79 32.13 9.36
C ASP A 20 -34.86 33.32 9.03
N LYS A 21 -34.90 33.73 7.76
CA LYS A 21 -34.01 34.76 7.22
C LYS A 21 -34.26 36.14 7.85
N GLN A 22 -35.48 36.43 8.29
CA GLN A 22 -35.83 37.71 8.90
C GLN A 22 -35.26 37.79 10.32
N THR A 23 -35.40 36.73 11.11
CA THR A 23 -34.82 36.62 12.46
C THR A 23 -33.31 36.71 12.43
N ARG A 24 -32.65 35.98 11.52
CA ARG A 24 -31.18 36.07 11.34
C ARG A 24 -30.72 37.48 10.97
N ARG A 25 -31.38 38.14 10.03
CA ARG A 25 -31.04 39.52 9.62
C ARG A 25 -31.23 40.53 10.75
N PHE A 26 -32.24 40.34 11.59
CA PHE A 26 -32.50 41.20 12.74
C PHE A 26 -31.44 41.02 13.84
N LEU A 27 -31.05 39.78 14.14
CA LEU A 27 -30.11 39.47 15.22
C LEU A 27 -28.64 39.67 14.82
N GLN A 28 -28.28 39.49 13.54
CA GLN A 28 -26.90 39.61 13.04
C GLN A 28 -26.13 40.84 13.56
N PRO A 29 -26.66 42.08 13.51
CA PRO A 29 -25.95 43.26 14.03
C PRO A 29 -25.87 43.32 15.57
N LEU A 30 -26.62 42.47 16.28
CA LEU A 30 -26.73 42.45 17.74
C LEU A 30 -25.89 41.35 18.39
N LEU A 31 -25.53 40.31 17.63
CA LEU A 31 -24.75 39.17 18.14
C LEU A 31 -23.40 39.53 18.77
N PRO A 32 -22.68 40.58 18.34
CA PRO A 32 -21.44 40.98 19.02
C PRO A 32 -21.64 41.46 20.47
N LEU A 33 -22.86 41.83 20.86
CA LEU A 33 -23.15 42.36 22.19
C LEU A 33 -23.30 41.21 23.19
N ARG A 34 -22.46 41.18 24.22
CA ARG A 34 -22.46 40.13 25.24
C ARG A 34 -23.81 40.00 25.97
N GLY A 35 -24.42 41.13 26.33
CA GLY A 35 -25.75 41.13 26.96
C GLY A 35 -26.85 40.54 26.07
N VAL A 36 -26.71 40.65 24.75
CA VAL A 36 -27.63 40.02 23.79
C VAL A 36 -27.39 38.53 23.72
N GLN A 37 -26.14 38.06 23.71
CA GLN A 37 -25.83 36.62 23.69
C GLN A 37 -26.39 35.92 24.92
N GLU A 38 -26.17 36.49 26.11
CA GLU A 38 -26.68 35.93 27.37
C GLU A 38 -28.21 35.85 27.34
N LEU A 39 -28.89 36.88 26.81
CA LEU A 39 -30.33 36.89 26.64
C LEU A 39 -30.81 35.84 25.63
N LEU A 40 -30.18 35.75 24.45
CA LEU A 40 -30.55 34.75 23.44
C LEU A 40 -30.33 33.32 23.93
N LEU A 41 -29.30 33.07 24.74
CA LEU A 41 -29.08 31.78 25.37
C LEU A 41 -30.20 31.40 26.35
N THR A 42 -30.81 32.37 27.02
CA THR A 42 -32.01 32.07 27.84
C THR A 42 -33.18 31.60 26.98
N PHE A 43 -33.36 32.15 25.77
CA PHE A 43 -34.42 31.72 24.85
C PHE A 43 -34.15 30.33 24.28
N VAL A 44 -32.88 30.02 23.99
CA VAL A 44 -32.47 28.70 23.51
C VAL A 44 -32.71 27.62 24.58
N ARG A 45 -32.51 27.95 25.86
CA ARG A 45 -32.75 27.02 26.98
C ARG A 45 -34.23 26.85 27.32
N ASP A 46 -35.07 27.82 26.96
CA ASP A 46 -36.49 27.78 27.23
C ASP A 46 -37.26 27.06 26.11
N THR A 47 -37.76 25.87 26.43
CA THR A 47 -38.53 25.03 25.48
C THR A 47 -40.02 25.37 25.43
N SER A 48 -40.49 26.35 26.22
CA SER A 48 -41.91 26.70 26.31
C SER A 48 -42.46 27.44 25.08
N ARG A 49 -41.58 28.05 24.28
CA ARG A 49 -41.91 28.78 23.03
C ARG A 49 -40.82 28.54 21.99
N SER A 50 -41.12 28.80 20.72
CA SER A 50 -40.07 28.77 19.70
C SER A 50 -39.08 29.92 19.90
N PHE A 51 -37.86 29.75 19.40
CA PHE A 51 -36.83 30.77 19.48
C PHE A 51 -37.26 32.06 18.76
N GLU A 52 -37.93 31.92 17.63
CA GLU A 52 -38.48 33.03 16.86
C GLU A 52 -39.57 33.77 17.65
N ASP A 53 -40.46 33.06 18.34
CA ASP A 53 -41.52 33.67 19.15
C ASP A 53 -40.94 34.51 20.29
N TRP A 54 -39.83 34.06 20.89
CA TRP A 54 -39.10 34.85 21.89
C TRP A 54 -38.48 36.12 21.29
N VAL A 55 -37.82 36.00 20.13
CA VAL A 55 -37.13 37.13 19.48
C VAL A 55 -38.12 38.19 18.99
N TRP A 56 -39.29 37.77 18.53
CA TRP A 56 -40.33 38.68 18.02
C TRP A 56 -41.32 39.16 19.08
N ASP A 57 -41.19 38.72 20.34
CA ASP A 57 -41.96 39.28 21.44
C ASP A 57 -41.70 40.81 21.53
N PRO A 58 -42.75 41.65 21.61
CA PRO A 58 -42.60 43.10 21.60
C PRO A 58 -41.69 43.65 22.70
N GLN A 59 -41.69 43.06 23.89
CA GLN A 59 -40.87 43.50 25.01
C GLN A 59 -39.40 43.10 24.84
N VAL A 60 -39.16 41.86 24.38
CA VAL A 60 -37.83 41.37 24.05
C VAL A 60 -37.22 42.19 22.92
N ARG A 61 -37.98 42.42 21.85
CA ARG A 61 -37.54 43.21 20.71
C ARG A 61 -37.18 44.64 21.09
N GLN A 62 -37.97 45.30 21.95
CA GLN A 62 -37.62 46.61 22.48
C GLN A 62 -36.35 46.57 23.32
N THR A 63 -36.15 45.51 24.10
CA THR A 63 -34.96 45.33 24.94
C THR A 63 -33.70 45.14 24.09
N LEU A 64 -33.77 44.29 23.06
CA LEU A 64 -32.72 44.09 22.07
C LEU A 64 -32.37 45.39 21.32
N LEU A 65 -33.37 46.19 20.95
CA LEU A 65 -33.16 47.49 20.33
C LEU A 65 -32.54 48.52 21.30
N ARG A 66 -32.92 48.52 22.59
CA ARG A 66 -32.28 49.38 23.60
C ARG A 66 -30.83 48.99 23.85
N MET A 67 -30.53 47.69 23.91
CA MET A 67 -29.16 47.18 24.02
C MET A 67 -28.31 47.56 22.82
N ARG A 68 -28.92 47.53 21.61
CA ARG A 68 -28.28 48.07 20.40
C ARG A 68 -27.93 49.54 20.56
N ASP A 69 -28.91 50.36 20.92
CA ASP A 69 -28.74 51.81 20.94
C ASP A 69 -27.79 52.28 22.08
N ALA A 70 -27.53 51.43 23.07
CA ALA A 70 -26.61 51.69 24.18
C ALA A 70 -25.12 51.51 23.82
N GLU A 71 -24.77 50.67 22.84
CA GLU A 71 -23.37 50.36 22.49
C GLU A 71 -23.07 50.59 20.98
N PRO A 72 -23.15 51.85 20.49
CA PRO A 72 -23.08 52.17 19.07
C PRO A 72 -21.74 51.85 18.38
N GLN A 73 -20.66 51.67 19.14
CA GLN A 73 -19.30 51.50 18.61
C GLN A 73 -19.01 50.06 18.12
N MET A 74 -19.76 49.06 18.57
CA MET A 74 -19.54 47.65 18.24
C MET A 74 -20.22 47.19 16.93
N HIS A 75 -20.98 48.08 16.27
CA HIS A 75 -21.85 47.71 15.14
C HIS A 75 -21.17 47.68 13.77
N ALA A 76 -19.99 48.27 13.62
CA ALA A 76 -19.34 48.41 12.30
C ALA A 76 -18.68 47.11 11.78
N GLN A 77 -18.77 46.00 12.51
CA GLN A 77 -18.01 44.77 12.22
C GLN A 77 -18.88 43.57 11.78
N GLY A 78 -20.19 43.77 11.57
CA GLY A 78 -21.18 42.69 11.39
C GLY A 78 -21.33 42.11 9.98
N GLU A 79 -20.28 41.98 9.16
CA GLU A 79 -20.44 41.57 7.76
C GLU A 79 -20.54 40.04 7.54
N ASN A 80 -20.16 39.18 8.49
CA ASN A 80 -20.36 37.74 8.32
C ASN A 80 -20.46 36.97 9.66
N LEU A 81 -21.56 36.25 9.85
CA LEU A 81 -21.84 35.41 11.03
C LEU A 81 -20.68 34.45 11.32
N ASP A 82 -20.15 33.81 10.28
CA ASP A 82 -19.07 32.83 10.42
C ASP A 82 -17.72 33.46 10.79
N GLN A 83 -17.45 34.68 10.32
CA GLN A 83 -16.23 35.41 10.69
C GLN A 83 -16.28 35.89 12.14
N TRP A 84 -17.47 36.22 12.65
CA TRP A 84 -17.65 36.60 14.04
C TRP A 84 -17.43 35.40 14.98
N TYR A 85 -18.05 34.25 14.71
CA TYR A 85 -17.82 33.03 15.51
C TYR A 85 -16.35 32.58 15.47
N ALA A 86 -15.66 32.74 14.33
CA ALA A 86 -14.23 32.47 14.23
C ALA A 86 -13.41 33.39 15.14
N ARG A 87 -13.75 34.69 15.19
CA ARG A 87 -13.05 35.66 16.05
C ARG A 87 -13.33 35.42 17.54
N VAL A 88 -14.56 35.09 17.93
CA VAL A 88 -14.89 34.78 19.33
C VAL A 88 -14.18 33.50 19.79
N ALA A 89 -14.07 32.50 18.92
CA ALA A 89 -13.27 31.30 19.21
C ALA A 89 -11.79 31.65 19.39
N GLU A 90 -11.23 32.53 18.55
CA GLU A 90 -9.84 33.00 18.64
C GLU A 90 -9.57 33.86 19.89
N GLU A 91 -10.50 34.74 20.26
CA GLU A 91 -10.44 35.57 21.48
C GLU A 91 -10.58 34.73 22.76
N GLN A 92 -11.42 33.69 22.76
CA GLN A 92 -11.51 32.76 23.89
C GLN A 92 -10.29 31.83 23.98
N LEU A 93 -9.75 31.35 22.85
CA LEU A 93 -8.50 30.57 22.81
C LEU A 93 -7.32 31.39 23.36
N SER A 94 -7.24 32.67 23.01
CA SER A 94 -6.22 33.58 23.54
C SER A 94 -6.44 33.97 25.01
N ALA A 95 -7.69 34.04 25.47
CA ALA A 95 -8.00 34.23 26.90
C ALA A 95 -7.73 32.97 27.75
N MET A 96 -7.97 31.77 27.22
CA MET A 96 -7.59 30.50 27.85
C MET A 96 -6.06 30.34 27.93
N ALA A 97 -5.34 30.76 26.90
CA ALA A 97 -3.87 30.79 26.89
C ALA A 97 -3.25 31.71 27.96
N LEU A 98 -4.01 32.67 28.50
CA LEU A 98 -3.57 33.58 29.57
C LEU A 98 -3.94 33.11 30.98
N GLN A 99 -4.78 32.08 31.14
CA GLN A 99 -5.26 31.61 32.46
C GLN A 99 -4.55 30.36 32.99
N ASN A 100 -3.71 29.68 32.21
CA ASN A 100 -2.95 28.50 32.66
C ASN A 100 -1.43 28.77 32.62
N PRO A 101 -0.86 29.40 33.67
CA PRO A 101 0.58 29.68 33.75
C PRO A 101 1.46 28.46 34.08
N ASP A 102 0.88 27.29 34.41
CA ASP A 102 1.61 26.08 34.82
C ASP A 102 1.52 24.91 33.81
N ASP A 103 1.04 25.14 32.58
CA ASP A 103 1.01 24.11 31.54
C ASP A 103 2.30 24.18 30.70
N ASP A 104 3.29 23.35 31.06
CA ASP A 104 4.63 23.26 30.44
C ASP A 104 4.60 22.72 28.99
N THR A 105 3.43 22.56 28.38
CA THR A 105 3.28 21.95 27.05
C THR A 105 3.69 22.94 25.95
N PRO A 106 4.77 22.68 25.18
CA PRO A 106 5.28 23.66 24.22
C PRO A 106 4.25 23.94 23.10
N PRO A 107 3.80 25.20 22.93
CA PRO A 107 2.84 25.57 21.88
C PRO A 107 3.40 25.39 20.46
N GLU A 108 4.71 25.18 20.34
CA GLU A 108 5.43 24.97 19.08
C GLU A 108 4.93 23.74 18.31
N PHE A 109 4.53 22.66 18.99
CA PHE A 109 4.08 21.43 18.32
C PHE A 109 2.74 21.61 17.61
N LEU A 110 1.81 22.38 18.20
CA LEU A 110 0.52 22.66 17.56
C LEU A 110 0.68 23.62 16.37
N GLN A 111 1.57 24.60 16.47
CA GLN A 111 1.91 25.48 15.35
C GLN A 111 2.54 24.69 14.19
N GLU A 112 3.45 23.76 14.49
CA GLU A 112 4.02 22.85 13.49
C GLU A 112 2.92 21.98 12.85
N ALA A 113 2.00 21.45 13.67
CA ALA A 113 0.87 20.66 13.18
C ALA A 113 -0.04 21.46 12.23
N ASP A 114 -0.33 22.73 12.54
CA ASP A 114 -1.14 23.63 11.72
C ASP A 114 -0.46 23.99 10.40
N ALA A 115 0.83 24.32 10.46
CA ALA A 115 1.63 24.61 9.28
C ALA A 115 1.69 23.39 8.34
N ALA A 116 1.98 22.20 8.87
CA ALA A 116 2.04 20.97 8.10
C ALA A 116 0.67 20.55 7.53
N GLN A 117 -0.42 20.76 8.27
CA GLN A 117 -1.77 20.50 7.77
C GLN A 117 -2.15 21.44 6.63
N SER A 118 -1.81 22.73 6.74
CA SER A 118 -2.08 23.74 5.72
C SER A 118 -1.28 23.48 4.44
N ASP A 119 0.00 23.17 4.59
CA ASP A 119 0.89 22.72 3.52
C ASP A 119 0.34 21.45 2.82
N GLY A 120 -0.14 20.47 3.59
CA GLY A 120 -0.79 19.28 3.06
C GLY A 120 -2.04 19.59 2.25
N LYS A 121 -2.91 20.49 2.73
CA LYS A 121 -4.11 20.94 2.00
C LYS A 121 -3.74 21.65 0.69
N GLN A 122 -2.70 22.47 0.68
CA GLN A 122 -2.21 23.14 -0.53
C GLN A 122 -1.69 22.12 -1.55
N LYS A 123 -0.77 21.23 -1.14
CA LYS A 123 -0.22 20.18 -2.01
C LYS A 123 -1.28 19.23 -2.56
N PHE A 124 -2.33 18.98 -1.78
CA PHE A 124 -3.46 18.18 -2.22
C PHE A 124 -4.24 18.87 -3.37
N LYS A 125 -4.47 20.18 -3.26
CA LYS A 125 -5.12 20.97 -4.33
C LYS A 125 -4.27 21.00 -5.60
N GLU A 126 -2.95 21.03 -5.45
CA GLU A 126 -1.97 20.95 -6.55
C GLU A 126 -1.86 19.54 -7.16
N LYS A 127 -2.69 18.58 -6.71
CA LYS A 127 -2.66 17.16 -7.11
C LYS A 127 -1.34 16.44 -6.81
N ASN A 128 -0.47 17.02 -5.98
CA ASN A 128 0.73 16.36 -5.49
C ASN A 128 0.41 15.52 -4.25
N TYR A 129 -0.28 14.40 -4.47
CA TYR A 129 -0.82 13.56 -3.38
C TYR A 129 0.28 12.93 -2.50
N TYR A 130 1.46 12.66 -3.05
CA TYR A 130 2.59 12.13 -2.30
C TYR A 130 3.15 13.17 -1.31
N ALA A 131 3.38 14.40 -1.78
CA ALA A 131 3.83 15.48 -0.90
C ALA A 131 2.78 15.85 0.14
N ALA A 132 1.50 15.87 -0.26
CA ALA A 132 0.37 16.09 0.65
C ALA A 132 0.30 15.02 1.76
N ARG A 133 0.46 13.73 1.40
CA ARG A 133 0.54 12.64 2.38
C ARG A 133 1.62 12.91 3.43
N ASN A 134 2.84 13.21 2.99
CA ASN A 134 3.96 13.43 3.91
C ASN A 134 3.70 14.62 4.85
N ALA A 135 3.10 15.70 4.34
CA ALA A 135 2.75 16.85 5.14
C ALA A 135 1.67 16.51 6.20
N PHE A 136 0.64 15.76 5.83
CA PHE A 136 -0.36 15.30 6.80
C PHE A 136 0.22 14.33 7.84
N GLN A 137 1.15 13.44 7.44
CA GLN A 137 1.85 12.55 8.39
C GLN A 137 2.70 13.34 9.39
N ARG A 138 3.42 14.37 8.94
CA ARG A 138 4.15 15.28 9.86
C ARG A 138 3.20 15.99 10.82
N SER A 139 2.03 16.42 10.34
CA SER A 139 1.01 17.02 11.21
C SER A 139 0.52 16.04 12.28
N ILE A 140 0.31 14.76 11.94
CA ILE A 140 -0.04 13.70 12.90
C ILE A 140 1.09 13.49 13.92
N GLU A 141 2.34 13.43 13.47
CA GLU A 141 3.51 13.28 14.35
C GLU A 141 3.63 14.44 15.34
N ALA A 142 3.38 15.68 14.89
CA ALA A 142 3.38 16.86 15.74
C ALA A 142 2.25 16.83 16.79
N VAL A 143 1.04 16.39 16.41
CA VAL A 143 -0.07 16.17 17.36
C VAL A 143 0.30 15.10 18.39
N PHE A 144 0.94 14.00 17.98
CA PHE A 144 1.41 12.98 18.93
C PHE A 144 2.45 13.51 19.90
N LYS A 145 3.41 14.32 19.44
CA LYS A 145 4.43 14.92 20.32
C LYS A 145 3.81 15.87 21.34
N HIS A 146 2.82 16.66 20.91
CA HIS A 146 2.07 17.53 21.80
C HIS A 146 1.34 16.72 22.88
N GLN A 147 0.60 15.68 22.50
CA GLN A 147 -0.09 14.81 23.45
C GLN A 147 0.89 14.07 24.38
N GLN A 148 2.01 13.57 23.86
CA GLN A 148 3.05 12.97 24.71
C GLN A 148 3.60 13.97 25.73
N SER A 149 3.74 15.25 25.38
CA SER A 149 4.14 16.30 26.32
C SER A 149 3.09 16.49 27.42
N GLU A 150 1.80 16.51 27.09
CA GLU A 150 0.71 16.64 28.06
C GLU A 150 0.64 15.44 29.04
N TYR A 151 0.91 14.23 28.57
CA TYR A 151 0.91 13.01 29.40
C TYR A 151 2.28 12.67 30.02
N TYR A 152 3.11 13.67 30.33
CA TYR A 152 4.43 13.47 30.98
C TYR A 152 5.36 12.49 30.24
N GLY A 153 5.32 12.50 28.90
CA GLY A 153 6.08 11.61 28.02
C GLY A 153 5.46 10.23 27.79
N SER A 154 4.30 9.93 28.41
CA SER A 154 3.59 8.67 28.21
C SER A 154 2.83 8.67 26.89
N THR A 155 2.84 7.53 26.19
CA THR A 155 2.10 7.38 24.94
C THR A 155 0.73 6.79 25.22
N VAL A 156 -0.30 7.64 25.20
CA VAL A 156 -1.71 7.26 25.37
C VAL A 156 -2.36 7.05 23.99
N PRO A 157 -3.14 5.99 23.76
CA PRO A 157 -3.87 5.78 22.51
C PRO A 157 -4.81 6.94 22.16
N PRO A 158 -4.95 7.34 20.89
CA PRO A 158 -5.81 8.46 20.49
C PRO A 158 -7.29 8.36 20.88
N ALA A 159 -7.81 7.16 21.10
CA ALA A 159 -9.20 6.96 21.54
C ALA A 159 -9.40 7.29 23.03
N GLU A 160 -8.32 7.37 23.80
CA GLU A 160 -8.31 7.60 25.24
C GLU A 160 -7.82 9.02 25.60
N TRP A 161 -7.64 9.91 24.62
CA TRP A 161 -7.24 11.29 24.89
C TRP A 161 -8.39 12.06 25.54
N ASP A 162 -8.10 12.79 26.62
CA ASP A 162 -9.11 13.60 27.30
C ASP A 162 -9.61 14.79 26.45
N ASP A 163 -8.79 15.29 25.53
CA ASP A 163 -9.15 16.37 24.60
C ASP A 163 -9.85 15.85 23.34
N LEU A 164 -11.18 15.97 23.32
CA LEU A 164 -12.03 15.64 22.17
C LEU A 164 -11.66 16.43 20.90
N VAL A 165 -11.20 17.67 21.02
CA VAL A 165 -10.80 18.50 19.87
C VAL A 165 -9.54 17.89 19.22
N MET A 166 -8.61 17.39 20.03
CA MET A 166 -7.43 16.69 19.51
C MET A 166 -7.78 15.34 18.88
N GLN A 167 -8.75 14.61 19.44
CA GLN A 167 -9.27 13.38 18.83
C GLN A 167 -9.87 13.67 17.43
N GLU A 168 -10.76 14.66 17.33
CA GLU A 168 -11.37 15.07 16.06
C GLU A 168 -10.33 15.52 15.03
N ARG A 169 -9.32 16.26 15.49
CA ARG A 169 -8.19 16.71 14.67
C ARG A 169 -7.40 15.51 14.14
N TYR A 170 -7.07 14.55 15.00
CA TYR A 170 -6.38 13.32 14.62
C TYR A 170 -7.17 12.53 13.57
N VAL A 171 -8.48 12.32 13.81
CA VAL A 171 -9.37 11.63 12.86
C VAL A 171 -9.40 12.34 11.52
N THR A 172 -9.46 13.68 11.52
CA THR A 172 -9.41 14.49 10.29
C THR A 172 -8.11 14.31 9.51
N LEU A 173 -6.97 14.27 10.19
CA LEU A 173 -5.67 14.06 9.56
C LEU A 173 -5.54 12.64 8.99
N CYS A 174 -5.94 11.61 9.75
CA CYS A 174 -5.98 10.23 9.29
C CYS A 174 -6.88 10.07 8.06
N ASN A 175 -8.05 10.69 8.07
CA ASN A 175 -8.95 10.75 6.91
C ASN A 175 -8.24 11.36 5.68
N ASN A 176 -7.52 12.48 5.85
CA ASN A 176 -6.83 13.12 4.73
C ASN A 176 -5.71 12.23 4.15
N VAL A 177 -4.95 11.53 5.00
CA VAL A 177 -3.94 10.55 4.57
C VAL A 177 -4.58 9.38 3.82
N ALA A 178 -5.68 8.83 4.33
CA ALA A 178 -6.40 7.75 3.66
C ALA A 178 -6.94 8.18 2.28
N ILE A 179 -7.46 9.40 2.15
CA ILE A 179 -7.89 9.95 0.86
C ILE A 179 -6.71 10.13 -0.10
N CYS A 180 -5.54 10.58 0.36
CA CYS A 180 -4.32 10.56 -0.45
C CYS A 180 -4.00 9.13 -0.94
N GLY A 181 -4.13 8.13 -0.07
CA GLY A 181 -3.99 6.72 -0.40
C GLY A 181 -4.90 6.27 -1.54
N ILE A 182 -6.18 6.66 -1.52
CA ILE A 182 -7.14 6.38 -2.61
C ILE A 182 -6.65 7.00 -3.92
N LYS A 183 -6.19 8.26 -3.89
CA LYS A 183 -5.70 8.97 -5.10
C LYS A 183 -4.42 8.34 -5.67
N MET A 184 -3.56 7.80 -4.82
CA MET A 184 -2.33 7.09 -5.21
C MET A 184 -2.54 5.59 -5.49
N LYS A 185 -3.73 5.06 -5.19
CA LYS A 185 -4.05 3.61 -5.20
C LYS A 185 -3.12 2.78 -4.28
N ASP A 186 -2.69 3.37 -3.16
CA ASP A 186 -1.88 2.71 -2.15
C ASP A 186 -2.80 2.03 -1.11
N LEU A 187 -3.06 0.74 -1.30
CA LEU A 187 -4.02 -0.02 -0.48
C LEU A 187 -3.61 -0.11 1.00
N SER A 188 -2.31 -0.29 1.25
CA SER A 188 -1.75 -0.38 2.60
C SER A 188 -2.00 0.91 3.38
N LEU A 189 -1.77 2.05 2.74
CA LEU A 189 -1.97 3.35 3.36
C LEU A 189 -3.44 3.64 3.67
N ILE A 190 -4.35 3.25 2.77
CA ILE A 190 -5.79 3.40 3.01
C ILE A 190 -6.20 2.57 4.23
N ASN A 191 -5.80 1.29 4.27
CA ASN A 191 -6.15 0.38 5.36
C ASN A 191 -5.65 0.88 6.72
N GLU A 192 -4.39 1.31 6.78
CA GLU A 192 -3.77 1.78 8.01
C GLU A 192 -4.47 3.03 8.57
N TYR A 193 -4.64 4.06 7.75
CA TYR A 193 -5.12 5.36 8.23
C TYR A 193 -6.64 5.43 8.34
N ALA A 194 -7.39 4.73 7.48
CA ALA A 194 -8.83 4.61 7.68
C ALA A 194 -9.14 3.75 8.91
N GLY A 195 -8.38 2.67 9.15
CA GLY A 195 -8.48 1.88 10.37
C GLY A 195 -8.18 2.70 11.64
N LYS A 196 -7.09 3.49 11.63
CA LYS A 196 -6.76 4.42 12.73
C LYS A 196 -7.86 5.44 13.01
N ALA A 197 -8.47 6.00 11.96
CA ALA A 197 -9.59 6.93 12.13
C ALA A 197 -10.83 6.24 12.73
N LEU A 198 -11.18 5.02 12.28
CA LEU A 198 -12.33 4.27 12.78
C LEU A 198 -12.14 3.74 14.21
N ALA A 199 -10.90 3.52 14.63
CA ALA A 199 -10.59 3.13 16.01
C ALA A 199 -10.92 4.24 17.02
N VAL A 200 -10.85 5.50 16.60
CA VAL A 200 -11.21 6.67 17.42
C VAL A 200 -12.68 7.04 17.19
N GLU A 201 -13.10 7.23 15.93
CA GLU A 201 -14.46 7.62 15.57
C GLU A 201 -15.07 6.60 14.59
N GLN A 202 -15.88 5.68 15.11
CA GLN A 202 -16.54 4.63 14.30
C GLN A 202 -17.56 5.19 13.29
N SER A 203 -18.15 6.36 13.58
CA SER A 203 -19.10 7.05 12.70
C SER A 203 -18.43 7.89 11.61
N SER A 204 -17.09 7.92 11.54
CA SER A 204 -16.34 8.77 10.61
C SER A 204 -16.68 8.44 9.17
N SER A 205 -17.44 9.33 8.54
CA SER A 205 -17.97 9.08 7.21
C SER A 205 -16.87 8.95 6.14
N LYS A 206 -15.80 9.75 6.26
CA LYS A 206 -14.67 9.69 5.31
C LYS A 206 -13.87 8.39 5.47
N ALA A 207 -13.69 7.90 6.70
CA ALA A 207 -12.97 6.66 6.96
C ALA A 207 -13.76 5.44 6.48
N LEU A 208 -15.07 5.40 6.75
CA LEU A 208 -15.98 4.38 6.23
C LEU A 208 -16.00 4.35 4.69
N TYR A 209 -16.04 5.53 4.05
CA TYR A 209 -15.94 5.64 2.60
C TYR A 209 -14.59 5.10 2.09
N ALA A 210 -13.49 5.45 2.76
CA ALA A 210 -12.16 4.99 2.39
C ALA A 210 -12.00 3.47 2.53
N MET A 211 -12.55 2.87 3.59
CA MET A 211 -12.56 1.42 3.79
C MET A 211 -13.42 0.68 2.76
N ALA A 212 -14.62 1.19 2.45
CA ALA A 212 -15.45 0.60 1.40
C ALA A 212 -14.74 0.68 0.03
N LYS A 213 -14.07 1.81 -0.26
CA LYS A 213 -13.28 1.99 -1.48
C LYS A 213 -12.06 1.06 -1.52
N LEU A 214 -11.39 0.84 -0.40
CA LEU A 214 -10.30 -0.13 -0.27
C LEU A 214 -10.77 -1.54 -0.65
N ARG A 215 -11.87 -2.01 -0.04
CA ARG A 215 -12.41 -3.36 -0.31
C ARG A 215 -12.84 -3.53 -1.77
N LEU A 216 -13.39 -2.48 -2.38
CA LEU A 216 -13.67 -2.44 -3.81
C LEU A 216 -12.39 -2.59 -4.65
N LEU A 217 -11.31 -1.86 -4.31
CA LEU A 217 -10.02 -1.97 -5.01
C LEU A 217 -9.33 -3.32 -4.79
N GLU A 218 -9.59 -3.99 -3.68
CA GLU A 218 -9.12 -5.36 -3.39
C GLU A 218 -9.97 -6.45 -4.05
N HIS A 219 -11.01 -6.08 -4.83
CA HIS A 219 -11.97 -7.01 -5.42
C HIS A 219 -12.72 -7.87 -4.38
N ARG A 220 -12.91 -7.34 -3.17
CA ARG A 220 -13.68 -7.98 -2.08
C ARG A 220 -15.05 -7.33 -1.96
N TYR A 221 -15.92 -7.63 -2.93
CA TYR A 221 -17.21 -6.96 -3.08
C TYR A 221 -18.16 -7.18 -1.90
N MET A 222 -18.19 -8.39 -1.34
CA MET A 222 -18.98 -8.71 -0.14
C MET A 222 -18.58 -7.84 1.06
N GLU A 223 -17.28 -7.80 1.39
CA GLU A 223 -16.77 -6.95 2.48
C GLU A 223 -17.01 -5.46 2.19
N ALA A 224 -16.92 -5.04 0.92
CA ALA A 224 -17.22 -3.66 0.54
C ALA A 224 -18.69 -3.30 0.79
N GLN A 225 -19.63 -4.21 0.52
CA GLN A 225 -21.05 -4.04 0.83
C GLN A 225 -21.30 -3.99 2.35
N GLU A 226 -20.66 -4.86 3.13
CA GLU A 226 -20.80 -4.86 4.59
C GLU A 226 -20.35 -3.53 5.21
N VAL A 227 -19.20 -3.00 4.78
CA VAL A 227 -18.72 -1.69 5.25
C VAL A 227 -19.69 -0.57 4.83
N LEU A 228 -20.26 -0.66 3.63
CA LEU A 228 -21.23 0.32 3.15
C LEU A 228 -22.54 0.28 3.95
N ASP A 229 -23.03 -0.92 4.27
CA ASP A 229 -24.23 -1.12 5.07
C ASP A 229 -24.02 -0.60 6.49
N ALA A 230 -22.84 -0.83 7.07
CA ALA A 230 -22.45 -0.21 8.33
C ALA A 230 -22.44 1.33 8.23
N ALA A 231 -21.92 1.88 7.13
CA ALA A 231 -21.88 3.32 6.92
C ALA A 231 -23.26 3.95 6.74
N LEU A 232 -24.18 3.27 6.04
CA LEU A 232 -25.55 3.72 5.83
C LEU A 232 -26.40 3.67 7.11
N LYS A 233 -26.03 2.84 8.11
CA LYS A 233 -26.67 2.90 9.43
C LYS A 233 -26.42 4.23 10.14
N PHE A 234 -25.22 4.79 9.99
CA PHE A 234 -24.87 6.09 10.58
C PHE A 234 -25.29 7.28 9.71
N HIS A 235 -25.22 7.13 8.38
CA HIS A 235 -25.43 8.21 7.42
C HIS A 235 -26.31 7.75 6.24
N PRO A 236 -27.63 7.58 6.46
CA PRO A 236 -28.53 6.95 5.48
C PRO A 236 -28.69 7.75 4.18
N ASP A 237 -28.68 9.08 4.26
CA ASP A 237 -28.99 9.97 3.11
C ASP A 237 -27.74 10.40 2.32
N LYS A 238 -26.57 9.83 2.63
CA LYS A 238 -25.33 10.30 2.02
C LYS A 238 -25.16 9.76 0.60
N SER A 239 -25.36 10.64 -0.39
CA SER A 239 -25.26 10.32 -1.83
C SER A 239 -23.96 9.63 -2.24
N GLN A 240 -22.85 9.89 -1.54
CA GLN A 240 -21.55 9.25 -1.79
C GLN A 240 -21.61 7.72 -1.60
N TYR A 241 -22.33 7.22 -0.59
CA TYR A 241 -22.47 5.79 -0.36
C TYR A 241 -23.42 5.14 -1.36
N LEU A 242 -24.49 5.82 -1.75
CA LEU A 242 -25.40 5.34 -2.80
C LEU A 242 -24.67 5.21 -4.15
N ASN A 243 -23.81 6.17 -4.49
CA ASN A 243 -22.99 6.10 -5.69
C ASN A 243 -21.94 4.97 -5.60
N LEU A 244 -21.32 4.80 -4.44
CA LEU A 244 -20.35 3.72 -4.23
C LEU A 244 -21.01 2.33 -4.29
N ARG A 245 -22.25 2.18 -3.80
CA ARG A 245 -23.02 0.94 -3.96
C ARG A 245 -23.19 0.57 -5.43
N LYS A 246 -23.61 1.53 -6.26
CA LYS A 246 -23.74 1.33 -7.72
C LYS A 246 -22.40 0.96 -8.37
N GLU A 247 -21.30 1.54 -7.91
CA GLU A 247 -19.97 1.21 -8.41
C GLU A 247 -19.55 -0.22 -8.04
N ILE A 248 -19.81 -0.67 -6.82
CA ILE A 248 -19.57 -2.05 -6.37
C ILE A 248 -20.38 -3.03 -7.22
N GLU A 249 -21.68 -2.80 -7.39
CA GLU A 249 -22.55 -3.65 -8.21
C GLU A 249 -22.09 -3.72 -9.68
N ALA A 250 -21.67 -2.59 -10.25
CA ALA A 250 -21.15 -2.55 -11.63
C ALA A 250 -19.83 -3.34 -11.76
N ALA A 251 -18.94 -3.21 -10.78
CA ALA A 251 -17.67 -3.93 -10.76
C ALA A 251 -17.87 -5.45 -10.56
N GLU A 252 -18.82 -5.85 -9.71
CA GLU A 252 -19.19 -7.25 -9.49
C GLU A 252 -19.79 -7.88 -10.76
N ARG A 253 -20.72 -7.18 -11.44
CA ARG A 253 -21.28 -7.64 -12.72
C ARG A 253 -20.19 -7.80 -13.78
N LYS A 254 -19.26 -6.85 -13.85
CA LYS A 254 -18.14 -6.93 -14.80
C LYS A 254 -17.26 -8.16 -14.51
N GLN A 255 -16.92 -8.41 -13.25
CA GLN A 255 -16.14 -9.60 -12.87
C GLN A 255 -16.89 -10.90 -13.19
N ALA A 256 -18.20 -10.95 -12.93
CA ALA A 256 -19.03 -12.11 -13.25
C ALA A 256 -19.05 -12.39 -14.77
N LEU A 257 -19.13 -11.35 -15.60
CA LEU A 257 -19.03 -11.47 -17.06
C LEU A 257 -17.65 -11.98 -17.49
N GLU A 258 -16.57 -11.38 -17.00
CA GLU A 258 -15.20 -11.83 -17.31
C GLU A 258 -14.95 -13.28 -16.88
N GLN A 259 -15.48 -13.68 -15.72
CA GLN A 259 -15.36 -15.05 -15.22
C GLN A 259 -16.22 -16.03 -16.05
N ALA A 260 -17.41 -15.61 -16.50
CA ALA A 260 -18.23 -16.39 -17.41
C ALA A 260 -17.54 -16.59 -18.77
N GLU A 261 -16.96 -15.54 -19.35
CA GLU A 261 -16.18 -15.60 -20.58
C GLU A 261 -14.97 -16.55 -20.44
N LEU A 262 -14.21 -16.43 -19.35
CA LEU A 262 -13.10 -17.34 -19.06
C LEU A 262 -13.57 -18.80 -18.91
N SER A 263 -14.73 -19.01 -18.29
CA SER A 263 -15.31 -20.36 -18.16
C SER A 263 -15.76 -20.92 -19.51
N GLU A 264 -16.30 -20.08 -20.39
CA GLU A 264 -16.72 -20.49 -21.73
C GLU A 264 -15.50 -20.80 -22.62
N ILE A 265 -14.43 -20.00 -22.54
CA ILE A 265 -13.15 -20.28 -23.21
C ILE A 265 -12.57 -21.59 -22.70
N ARG A 266 -12.55 -21.83 -21.39
CA ARG A 266 -12.10 -23.12 -20.82
C ARG A 266 -12.98 -24.27 -21.30
N ALA A 267 -14.30 -24.11 -21.32
CA ALA A 267 -15.21 -25.13 -21.81
C ALA A 267 -14.99 -25.41 -23.31
N LYS A 268 -14.74 -24.38 -24.13
CA LYS A 268 -14.37 -24.51 -25.55
C LYS A 268 -13.03 -25.20 -25.72
N GLN A 269 -12.01 -24.88 -24.91
CA GLN A 269 -10.71 -25.56 -24.94
C GLN A 269 -10.82 -27.03 -24.54
N VAL A 270 -11.60 -27.35 -23.51
CA VAL A 270 -11.88 -28.75 -23.11
C VAL A 270 -12.65 -29.49 -24.21
N ARG A 271 -13.68 -28.88 -24.80
CA ARG A 271 -14.42 -29.47 -25.93
C ARG A 271 -13.55 -29.65 -27.17
N ALA A 272 -12.67 -28.70 -27.48
CA ALA A 272 -11.72 -28.79 -28.59
C ALA A 272 -10.68 -29.89 -28.34
N ALA A 273 -10.17 -30.02 -27.12
CA ALA A 273 -9.28 -31.10 -26.73
C ALA A 273 -9.97 -32.48 -26.84
N ILE A 274 -11.24 -32.58 -26.43
CA ILE A 274 -12.05 -33.79 -26.63
C ILE A 274 -12.28 -34.06 -28.12
N ALA A 275 -12.57 -33.04 -28.94
CA ALA A 275 -12.80 -33.22 -30.37
C ALA A 275 -11.52 -33.61 -31.15
N VAL A 276 -10.36 -33.10 -30.75
CA VAL A 276 -9.05 -33.52 -31.27
C VAL A 276 -8.73 -34.96 -30.85
N ALA A 277 -9.08 -35.35 -29.61
CA ALA A 277 -8.99 -36.74 -29.16
C ALA A 277 -9.93 -37.69 -29.95
N VAL A 278 -11.08 -37.22 -30.42
CA VAL A 278 -12.01 -38.01 -31.25
C VAL A 278 -11.58 -38.11 -32.72
N LYS A 279 -10.82 -37.14 -33.25
CA LYS A 279 -10.38 -37.10 -34.66
C LYS A 279 -9.04 -37.80 -34.96
N SER A 280 -8.34 -38.31 -33.95
CA SER A 280 -7.22 -39.23 -34.13
C SER A 280 -7.69 -40.68 -33.94
N PRO A 281 -7.89 -41.48 -35.01
CA PRO A 281 -8.37 -42.87 -34.89
C PRO A 281 -7.26 -43.86 -34.48
N ALA A 282 -6.25 -43.41 -33.73
CA ALA A 282 -5.10 -44.22 -33.33
C ALA A 282 -4.62 -43.89 -31.91
N ALA A 283 -5.50 -43.98 -30.90
CA ALA A 283 -5.15 -44.32 -29.51
C ALA A 283 -6.44 -44.56 -28.68
N PRO A 284 -6.39 -45.45 -27.67
CA PRO A 284 -7.55 -46.20 -27.22
C PRO A 284 -8.42 -45.49 -26.17
N LEU A 285 -9.66 -45.99 -26.11
CA LEU A 285 -10.69 -45.88 -25.09
C LEU A 285 -10.24 -45.30 -23.73
N ALA A 286 -10.93 -44.23 -23.33
CA ALA A 286 -11.25 -43.81 -21.96
C ALA A 286 -10.32 -44.35 -20.84
N MET A 287 -9.13 -43.75 -20.73
CA MET A 287 -8.29 -43.94 -19.55
C MET A 287 -9.03 -43.49 -18.29
N THR A 288 -9.21 -44.44 -17.38
CA THR A 288 -9.78 -44.26 -16.05
C THR A 288 -8.91 -43.35 -15.18
N THR A 289 -9.46 -42.81 -14.09
CA THR A 289 -8.70 -41.98 -13.13
C THR A 289 -7.52 -42.73 -12.51
N GLU A 290 -7.62 -44.06 -12.40
CA GLU A 290 -6.56 -44.93 -11.89
C GLU A 290 -5.41 -45.04 -12.88
N GLU A 291 -5.69 -45.24 -14.16
CA GLU A 291 -4.64 -45.31 -15.20
C GLU A 291 -3.89 -43.97 -15.35
N ARG A 292 -4.56 -42.82 -15.12
CA ARG A 292 -3.87 -41.51 -15.09
C ARG A 292 -2.94 -41.38 -13.90
N ALA A 293 -3.33 -41.91 -12.74
CA ALA A 293 -2.47 -41.91 -11.57
C ALA A 293 -1.25 -42.83 -11.77
N GLU A 294 -1.43 -43.96 -12.45
CA GLU A 294 -0.32 -44.85 -12.82
C GLU A 294 0.61 -44.22 -13.85
N GLN A 295 0.08 -43.58 -14.90
CA GLN A 295 0.89 -42.82 -15.85
C GLN A 295 1.67 -41.70 -15.17
N TYR A 296 1.04 -40.95 -14.27
CA TYR A 296 1.73 -39.91 -13.52
C TYR A 296 2.87 -40.48 -12.64
N LYS A 297 2.64 -41.63 -11.99
CA LYS A 297 3.69 -42.35 -11.24
C LYS A 297 4.82 -42.81 -12.15
N GLN A 298 4.51 -43.35 -13.33
CA GLN A 298 5.49 -43.79 -14.31
C GLN A 298 6.31 -42.61 -14.86
N GLU A 299 5.66 -41.49 -15.22
CA GLU A 299 6.34 -40.27 -15.66
C GLU A 299 7.26 -39.69 -14.58
N MET A 300 6.79 -39.67 -13.32
CA MET A 300 7.60 -39.22 -12.20
C MET A 300 8.80 -40.14 -11.97
N GLN A 301 8.61 -41.46 -12.07
CA GLN A 301 9.71 -42.42 -11.94
C GLN A 301 10.71 -42.29 -13.10
N GLN A 302 10.24 -42.12 -14.34
CA GLN A 302 11.10 -41.88 -15.49
C GLN A 302 11.94 -40.61 -15.31
N ARG A 303 11.38 -39.55 -14.74
CA ARG A 303 12.14 -38.33 -14.42
C ARG A 303 13.21 -38.58 -13.37
N VAL A 304 12.91 -39.35 -12.33
CA VAL A 304 13.90 -39.73 -11.30
C VAL A 304 15.04 -40.55 -11.92
N ASP A 305 14.69 -41.52 -12.76
CA ASP A 305 15.66 -42.40 -13.41
C ASP A 305 16.56 -41.61 -14.39
N ALA A 306 15.98 -40.71 -15.19
CA ALA A 306 16.69 -39.91 -16.19
C ALA A 306 17.50 -38.73 -15.62
N THR A 307 17.16 -38.23 -14.43
CA THR A 307 17.87 -37.09 -13.85
C THR A 307 19.17 -37.55 -13.18
N PRO A 308 20.32 -36.91 -13.48
CA PRO A 308 21.60 -37.24 -12.85
C PRO A 308 21.55 -36.94 -11.35
N LEU A 309 22.23 -37.79 -10.57
CA LEU A 309 22.31 -37.66 -9.12
C LEU A 309 23.17 -36.47 -8.69
N PRO A 310 22.92 -35.89 -7.50
CA PRO A 310 23.75 -34.83 -6.95
C PRO A 310 25.18 -35.33 -6.69
N THR A 311 26.19 -34.49 -6.92
CA THR A 311 27.61 -34.86 -6.75
C THR A 311 27.96 -35.18 -5.28
N ARG A 312 28.85 -36.16 -5.09
CA ARG A 312 29.33 -36.72 -3.81
C ARG A 312 30.48 -35.93 -3.18
N GLU A 313 30.61 -34.65 -3.53
CA GLU A 313 31.69 -33.80 -3.01
C GLU A 313 31.50 -33.54 -1.52
N ASP A 314 32.58 -33.68 -0.76
CA ASP A 314 32.60 -33.44 0.68
C ASP A 314 32.81 -31.95 0.99
N ASP A 315 31.76 -31.15 0.76
CA ASP A 315 31.79 -29.70 0.94
C ASP A 315 30.60 -29.17 1.76
N THR A 316 30.55 -27.84 1.94
CA THR A 316 29.49 -27.15 2.68
C THR A 316 28.22 -26.87 1.86
N PHE A 317 28.15 -27.39 0.62
CA PHE A 317 27.09 -27.09 -0.35
C PHE A 317 26.19 -28.29 -0.67
N ALA A 318 26.34 -29.43 0.02
CA ALA A 318 25.52 -30.63 -0.16
C ALA A 318 24.01 -30.32 -0.07
N ALA A 319 23.59 -29.45 0.86
CA ALA A 319 22.20 -29.03 0.99
C ALA A 319 21.66 -28.26 -0.25
N ALA A 320 22.51 -27.46 -0.90
CA ALA A 320 22.13 -26.75 -2.12
C ALA A 320 22.00 -27.71 -3.31
N ARG A 321 22.96 -28.62 -3.48
CA ARG A 321 22.91 -29.67 -4.52
C ARG A 321 21.68 -30.54 -4.39
N MET A 322 21.35 -30.95 -3.16
CA MET A 322 20.15 -31.74 -2.89
C MET A 322 18.88 -30.98 -3.27
N ASN A 323 18.75 -29.71 -2.90
CA ASN A 323 17.61 -28.89 -3.30
C ASN A 323 17.47 -28.80 -4.83
N VAL A 324 18.57 -28.56 -5.55
CA VAL A 324 18.57 -28.49 -7.02
C VAL A 324 18.11 -29.81 -7.63
N TYR A 325 18.57 -30.95 -7.10
CA TYR A 325 18.14 -32.27 -7.54
C TYR A 325 16.62 -32.46 -7.37
N PHE A 326 16.08 -32.20 -6.17
CA PHE A 326 14.64 -32.31 -5.89
C PHE A 326 13.78 -31.39 -6.76
N MET A 327 14.26 -30.18 -7.06
CA MET A 327 13.61 -29.27 -8.00
C MET A 327 13.56 -29.84 -9.42
N LYS A 328 14.64 -30.47 -9.90
CA LYS A 328 14.69 -31.08 -11.25
C LYS A 328 13.72 -32.25 -11.39
N ILE A 329 13.64 -33.13 -10.39
CA ILE A 329 12.71 -34.27 -10.38
C ILE A 329 11.27 -33.88 -10.00
N LYS A 330 11.02 -32.59 -9.70
CA LYS A 330 9.73 -32.04 -9.24
C LYS A 330 9.17 -32.74 -7.99
N GLN A 331 10.05 -33.14 -7.08
CA GLN A 331 9.68 -33.68 -5.77
C GLN A 331 10.07 -32.71 -4.67
N ARG A 332 9.49 -32.86 -3.48
CA ARG A 332 9.77 -32.00 -2.33
C ARG A 332 10.68 -32.72 -1.35
N MET A 333 11.79 -32.11 -0.97
CA MET A 333 12.59 -32.57 0.17
C MET A 333 11.98 -32.03 1.46
N MET A 334 11.71 -32.92 2.43
CA MET A 334 11.31 -32.55 3.78
C MET A 334 12.50 -32.69 4.70
N VAL A 335 12.78 -31.65 5.50
CA VAL A 335 13.89 -31.63 6.46
C VAL A 335 13.30 -31.29 7.81
N ASP A 336 13.39 -32.23 8.74
CA ASP A 336 13.02 -32.03 10.14
C ASP A 336 14.30 -31.86 10.97
N ILE A 337 14.35 -30.80 11.80
CA ILE A 337 15.50 -30.50 12.66
C ILE A 337 15.01 -30.29 14.07
N GLN A 338 15.33 -31.25 14.95
CA GLN A 338 14.93 -31.25 16.35
C GLN A 338 16.09 -30.80 17.24
N PRO A 339 15.89 -29.84 18.16
CA PRO A 339 16.90 -29.53 19.16
C PRO A 339 16.95 -30.67 20.20
N LEU A 340 18.16 -31.17 20.47
CA LEU A 340 18.43 -32.20 21.49
C LEU A 340 19.13 -31.63 22.73
N HIS A 341 19.19 -30.31 22.88
CA HIS A 341 19.84 -29.64 24.00
C HIS A 341 18.82 -28.84 24.82
N ASN A 342 19.04 -28.79 26.13
CA ASN A 342 18.28 -27.93 27.02
C ASN A 342 19.03 -26.61 27.25
N ALA A 343 18.59 -25.56 26.55
CA ALA A 343 19.19 -24.23 26.66
C ALA A 343 19.14 -23.67 28.10
N ASP A 344 18.14 -24.06 28.88
CA ASP A 344 17.95 -23.56 30.26
C ASP A 344 18.95 -24.18 31.24
N MET A 345 19.56 -25.31 30.88
CA MET A 345 20.57 -26.02 31.69
C MET A 345 22.02 -25.68 31.28
N GLY A 346 22.20 -24.77 30.31
CA GLY A 346 23.52 -24.41 29.80
C GLY A 346 24.21 -25.52 28.99
N GLU A 347 23.45 -26.49 28.46
CA GLU A 347 23.98 -27.55 27.63
C GLU A 347 24.46 -27.03 26.26
N GLU A 348 25.50 -27.66 25.72
CA GLU A 348 25.99 -27.32 24.38
C GLU A 348 24.92 -27.58 23.31
N SER A 349 24.81 -26.67 22.35
CA SER A 349 23.79 -26.77 21.30
C SER A 349 23.98 -28.04 20.49
N LEU A 350 23.03 -28.96 20.60
CA LEU A 350 22.96 -30.18 19.81
C LEU A 350 21.64 -30.22 19.05
N PHE A 351 21.71 -30.54 17.77
CA PHE A 351 20.57 -30.68 16.88
C PHE A 351 20.61 -32.04 16.20
N GLU A 352 19.45 -32.62 15.96
CA GLU A 352 19.26 -33.83 15.18
C GLU A 352 18.47 -33.51 13.91
N CYS A 353 18.88 -34.07 12.77
CA CYS A 353 18.27 -33.81 11.47
C CYS A 353 17.83 -35.11 10.80
N THR A 354 16.62 -35.07 10.24
CA THR A 354 16.02 -36.14 9.45
C THR A 354 15.59 -35.58 8.10
N ILE A 355 15.94 -36.27 7.02
CA ILE A 355 15.58 -35.91 5.64
C ILE A 355 14.69 -37.00 5.07
N VAL A 356 13.53 -36.60 4.54
CA VAL A 356 12.54 -37.48 3.94
C VAL A 356 12.17 -36.95 2.55
N ASN A 357 11.97 -37.85 1.59
CA ASN A 357 11.35 -37.50 0.33
C ASN A 357 9.86 -37.26 0.54
N GLY A 358 9.39 -36.02 0.38
CA GLY A 358 7.99 -35.64 0.59
C GLY A 358 7.01 -36.20 -0.44
N ALA A 359 7.49 -36.71 -1.58
CA ALA A 359 6.61 -37.34 -2.58
C ALA A 359 6.41 -38.84 -2.30
N THR A 360 7.45 -39.55 -1.85
CA THR A 360 7.42 -41.01 -1.64
C THR A 360 7.30 -41.40 -0.16
N GLY A 361 7.58 -40.48 0.76
CA GLY A 361 7.74 -40.77 2.20
C GLY A 361 9.04 -41.48 2.54
N GLU A 362 9.95 -41.66 1.58
CA GLU A 362 11.19 -42.40 1.79
C GLU A 362 12.15 -41.66 2.70
N LEU A 363 12.66 -42.37 3.72
CA LEU A 363 13.64 -41.85 4.66
C LEU A 363 15.04 -41.84 4.03
N LEU A 364 15.60 -40.66 3.82
CA LEU A 364 16.89 -40.50 3.14
C LEU A 364 18.07 -40.37 4.12
N ALA A 365 17.86 -39.69 5.24
CA ALA A 365 18.80 -39.61 6.35
C ALA A 365 18.03 -39.45 7.66
N SER A 366 18.51 -40.03 8.75
CA SER A 366 17.86 -39.95 10.06
C SER A 366 18.90 -39.95 11.18
N GLY A 367 18.60 -39.26 12.28
CA GLY A 367 19.44 -39.32 13.49
C GLY A 367 20.80 -38.64 13.32
N VAL A 368 20.95 -37.75 12.34
CA VAL A 368 22.21 -37.05 12.07
C VAL A 368 22.33 -35.92 13.06
N ARG A 369 23.43 -35.86 13.82
CA ARG A 369 23.61 -34.89 14.90
C ARG A 369 24.70 -33.88 14.61
N GLY A 370 24.52 -32.65 15.10
CA GLY A 370 25.52 -31.61 14.92
C GLY A 370 25.30 -30.38 15.81
N VAL A 371 26.36 -29.59 15.96
CA VAL A 371 26.39 -28.44 16.86
C VAL A 371 25.58 -27.23 16.39
N SER A 372 25.16 -27.23 15.12
CA SER A 372 24.31 -26.16 14.56
C SER A 372 23.35 -26.71 13.53
N LYS A 373 22.19 -26.05 13.36
CA LYS A 373 21.19 -26.37 12.34
C LYS A 373 21.77 -26.42 10.92
N LYS A 374 22.74 -25.54 10.62
CA LYS A 374 23.39 -25.48 9.29
C LYS A 374 24.29 -26.70 9.05
N VAL A 375 25.13 -27.04 10.03
CA VAL A 375 26.06 -28.17 9.93
C VAL A 375 25.29 -29.48 9.86
N VAL A 376 24.34 -29.71 10.78
CA VAL A 376 23.58 -30.96 10.84
C VAL A 376 22.75 -31.19 9.57
N LYS A 377 22.18 -30.12 8.99
CA LYS A 377 21.45 -30.20 7.72
C LYS A 377 22.39 -30.54 6.56
N ASN A 378 23.58 -29.96 6.51
CA ASN A 378 24.52 -30.26 5.44
C ASN A 378 25.05 -31.70 5.53
N GLU A 379 25.38 -32.17 6.73
CA GLU A 379 25.79 -33.56 6.96
C GLU A 379 24.67 -34.56 6.65
N ALA A 380 23.43 -34.26 7.04
CA ALA A 380 22.29 -35.09 6.68
C ALA A 380 22.07 -35.13 5.17
N CYS A 381 22.29 -34.02 4.47
CA CYS A 381 22.26 -34.00 3.01
C CYS A 381 23.38 -34.84 2.39
N LYS A 382 24.60 -34.86 2.95
CA LYS A 382 25.67 -35.74 2.45
C LYS A 382 25.29 -37.21 2.57
N ILE A 383 24.77 -37.62 3.73
CA ILE A 383 24.28 -38.99 3.96
C ILE A 383 23.15 -39.34 3.00
N ALA A 384 22.21 -38.41 2.79
CA ALA A 384 21.12 -38.60 1.84
C ALA A 384 21.62 -38.69 0.39
N ILE A 385 22.66 -37.94 -0.02
CA ILE A 385 23.28 -38.06 -1.35
C ILE A 385 23.85 -39.46 -1.50
N GLU A 386 24.65 -39.91 -0.53
CA GLU A 386 25.24 -41.25 -0.53
C GLU A 386 24.19 -42.35 -0.63
N LYS A 387 23.09 -42.22 0.12
CA LYS A 387 21.97 -43.16 0.05
C LYS A 387 21.34 -43.19 -1.36
N LEU A 388 21.06 -42.04 -1.96
CA LEU A 388 20.50 -41.98 -3.33
C LEU A 388 21.42 -42.65 -4.36
N TRP A 389 22.74 -42.47 -4.23
CA TRP A 389 23.72 -43.16 -5.05
C TRP A 389 23.69 -44.68 -4.86
N GLN A 390 23.67 -45.15 -3.60
CA GLN A 390 23.59 -46.57 -3.28
C GLN A 390 22.30 -47.20 -3.81
N ASP A 391 21.16 -46.54 -3.62
CA ASP A 391 19.85 -47.04 -4.05
C ASP A 391 19.77 -47.10 -5.59
N LYS A 392 20.24 -46.06 -6.30
CA LYS A 392 20.23 -46.05 -7.78
C LYS A 392 21.25 -47.03 -8.37
N GLN A 393 22.39 -47.23 -7.70
CA GLN A 393 23.39 -48.24 -8.08
C GLN A 393 22.86 -49.66 -7.85
N ALA A 394 22.24 -49.93 -6.69
CA ALA A 394 21.63 -51.22 -6.38
C ALA A 394 20.46 -51.54 -7.33
N ALA A 395 19.71 -50.52 -7.77
CA ALA A 395 18.67 -50.67 -8.78
C ALA A 395 19.21 -50.91 -10.20
N GLY A 396 20.51 -50.73 -10.45
CA GLY A 396 21.11 -50.85 -11.79
C GLY A 396 20.64 -49.76 -12.76
N LYS A 397 20.21 -48.60 -12.24
CA LYS A 397 19.57 -47.52 -13.02
C LYS A 397 20.43 -46.27 -13.15
N LEU A 398 21.74 -46.37 -12.96
CA LEU A 398 22.64 -45.20 -13.09
C LEU A 398 22.59 -44.63 -14.51
N ALA A 399 22.45 -43.32 -14.62
CA ALA A 399 22.49 -42.65 -15.92
C ALA A 399 23.92 -42.68 -16.48
N PRO A 400 24.11 -42.52 -17.81
CA PRO A 400 25.45 -42.42 -18.39
C PRO A 400 26.30 -41.30 -17.77
N GLU A 401 25.66 -40.18 -17.41
CA GLU A 401 26.30 -39.06 -16.70
C GLU A 401 26.74 -39.44 -15.28
N ASP A 402 25.95 -40.28 -14.60
CA ASP A 402 26.25 -40.76 -13.24
C ASP A 402 27.49 -41.68 -13.25
N LEU A 403 27.58 -42.57 -14.26
CA LEU A 403 28.74 -43.45 -14.45
C LEU A 403 30.01 -42.65 -14.79
N ALA A 404 29.91 -41.69 -15.71
CA ALA A 404 31.03 -40.82 -16.06
C ALA A 404 31.52 -39.99 -14.86
N TYR A 405 30.59 -39.55 -13.99
CA TYR A 405 30.92 -38.89 -12.74
C TYR A 405 31.62 -39.83 -11.76
N LEU A 406 31.09 -41.05 -11.52
CA LEU A 406 31.70 -42.02 -10.61
C LEU A 406 33.14 -42.34 -11.01
N GLU A 407 33.39 -42.58 -12.30
CA GLU A 407 34.76 -42.84 -12.78
C GLU A 407 35.70 -41.66 -12.51
N ARG A 408 35.23 -40.42 -12.72
CA ARG A 408 36.01 -39.21 -12.42
C ARG A 408 36.24 -39.06 -10.91
N PHE A 409 35.22 -39.34 -10.11
CA PHE A 409 35.26 -39.23 -8.67
C PHE A 409 36.20 -40.26 -8.04
N GLU A 410 36.15 -41.52 -8.48
CA GLU A 410 37.07 -42.57 -8.03
C GLU A 410 38.51 -42.28 -8.45
N ARG A 411 38.71 -41.77 -9.67
CA ARG A 411 40.03 -41.33 -10.15
C ARG A 411 40.58 -40.17 -9.31
N ALA A 412 39.75 -39.17 -8.99
CA ALA A 412 40.12 -38.03 -8.16
C ALA A 412 40.42 -38.46 -6.71
N LYS A 413 39.64 -39.40 -6.16
CA LYS A 413 39.87 -39.98 -4.83
C LYS A 413 41.17 -40.78 -4.78
N ALA A 414 41.51 -41.51 -5.85
CA ALA A 414 42.76 -42.24 -5.96
C ALA A 414 43.98 -41.32 -6.16
N SER A 415 43.81 -40.17 -6.83
CA SER A 415 44.89 -39.20 -7.09
C SER A 415 45.06 -38.15 -5.99
N GLY A 416 44.11 -38.02 -5.06
CA GLY A 416 44.11 -37.01 -4.00
C GLY A 416 43.91 -35.57 -4.49
N GLN A 417 43.48 -35.36 -5.75
CA GLN A 417 43.21 -34.04 -6.32
C GLN A 417 41.73 -33.65 -6.19
N PRO A 418 41.39 -32.42 -5.76
CA PRO A 418 40.01 -31.94 -5.72
C PRO A 418 39.44 -31.72 -7.13
N LEU A 419 38.17 -32.07 -7.36
CA LEU A 419 37.49 -32.03 -8.68
C LEU A 419 37.29 -30.62 -9.28
N THR A 420 37.58 -29.54 -8.55
CA THR A 420 37.19 -28.15 -8.88
C THR A 420 38.15 -27.38 -9.80
N SER A 421 39.16 -28.01 -10.42
CA SER A 421 40.15 -27.27 -11.23
C SER A 421 39.79 -27.21 -12.72
N GLU A 422 38.71 -26.51 -13.08
CA GLU A 422 38.54 -25.94 -14.43
C GLU A 422 38.37 -24.41 -14.34
N PRO A 423 39.32 -23.60 -14.86
CA PRO A 423 39.22 -22.15 -14.80
C PRO A 423 38.21 -21.62 -15.83
N ALA A 424 37.21 -20.89 -15.34
CA ALA A 424 36.25 -20.15 -16.16
C ALA A 424 36.96 -19.04 -16.97
N ALA A 425 36.67 -18.98 -18.28
CA ALA A 425 37.22 -17.99 -19.18
C ALA A 425 36.78 -16.55 -18.80
N PRO A 426 37.64 -15.52 -18.96
CA PRO A 426 37.30 -14.14 -18.62
C PRO A 426 36.29 -13.53 -19.60
N ALA A 427 35.28 -12.86 -19.05
CA ALA A 427 34.28 -12.09 -19.79
C ALA A 427 34.92 -10.89 -20.51
N ALA A 428 34.53 -10.67 -21.77
CA ALA A 428 35.05 -9.61 -22.63
C ALA A 428 34.72 -8.18 -22.13
N PRO A 429 35.60 -7.19 -22.39
CA PRO A 429 35.41 -5.81 -21.94
C PRO A 429 34.31 -5.07 -22.74
N GLN A 430 33.49 -4.30 -22.01
CA GLN A 430 32.44 -3.44 -22.57
C GLN A 430 33.05 -2.18 -23.23
N LYS A 431 32.61 -1.87 -24.47
CA LYS A 431 33.00 -0.67 -25.25
C LYS A 431 32.47 0.63 -24.62
N ALA A 432 33.23 1.71 -24.81
CA ALA A 432 32.90 3.08 -24.41
C ALA A 432 31.80 3.73 -25.29
N PRO A 433 31.04 4.73 -24.77
CA PRO A 433 29.84 5.26 -25.43
C PRO A 433 30.12 6.35 -26.48
N ASP A 434 29.45 6.21 -27.63
CA ASP A 434 29.34 7.26 -28.66
C ASP A 434 28.25 8.27 -28.26
N SER A 435 28.63 9.54 -28.13
CA SER A 435 27.75 10.66 -27.80
C SER A 435 26.96 11.14 -29.03
N SER A 436 25.91 10.40 -29.40
CA SER A 436 24.90 10.89 -30.34
C SER A 436 23.65 11.34 -29.57
N PRO A 437 22.90 12.36 -30.04
CA PRO A 437 21.68 12.82 -29.39
C PRO A 437 20.64 11.70 -29.40
N GLN A 438 20.39 11.10 -28.22
CA GLN A 438 19.41 10.04 -28.05
C GLN A 438 18.00 10.61 -28.23
N SER A 439 17.23 9.99 -29.12
CA SER A 439 15.80 10.25 -29.25
C SER A 439 15.06 9.70 -28.03
N SER A 440 14.05 10.43 -27.57
CA SER A 440 13.23 10.03 -26.41
C SER A 440 12.62 8.64 -26.63
N THR A 441 12.82 7.75 -25.66
CA THR A 441 12.36 6.36 -25.74
C THR A 441 10.93 6.24 -25.23
N ARG A 442 10.05 5.62 -26.02
CA ARG A 442 8.65 5.41 -25.66
C ARG A 442 8.50 4.16 -24.79
N LEU A 443 7.87 4.29 -23.63
CA LEU A 443 7.49 3.14 -22.79
C LEU A 443 6.05 2.72 -23.03
N SER A 444 5.85 1.43 -23.23
CA SER A 444 4.54 0.81 -23.27
C SER A 444 3.91 0.71 -21.87
N TRP A 445 2.59 0.46 -21.83
CA TRP A 445 1.88 0.18 -20.57
C TRP A 445 2.44 -1.04 -19.81
N LEU A 446 2.82 -2.11 -20.53
CA LEU A 446 3.35 -3.33 -19.92
C LEU A 446 4.70 -3.08 -19.24
N GLU A 447 5.57 -2.26 -19.85
CA GLU A 447 6.89 -1.94 -19.30
C GLU A 447 6.81 -1.09 -18.04
N ARG A 448 5.73 -0.30 -17.87
CA ARG A 448 5.48 0.46 -16.63
C ARG A 448 5.14 -0.43 -15.43
N GLN A 449 4.77 -1.69 -15.64
CA GLN A 449 4.49 -2.62 -14.54
C GLN A 449 5.77 -3.22 -13.94
N LEU A 450 6.91 -3.10 -14.63
CA LEU A 450 8.18 -3.60 -14.14
C LEU A 450 8.70 -2.73 -12.99
N GLN A 451 9.37 -3.39 -12.03
CA GLN A 451 10.11 -2.68 -11.01
C GLN A 451 11.20 -1.80 -11.66
N PRO A 452 11.56 -0.65 -11.06
CA PRO A 452 12.46 0.33 -11.69
C PRO A 452 13.81 -0.21 -12.15
N LEU A 453 14.41 -1.11 -11.36
CA LEU A 453 15.71 -1.70 -11.67
C LEU A 453 15.65 -2.65 -12.89
N PRO A 454 14.73 -3.64 -12.97
CA PRO A 454 14.50 -4.41 -14.19
C PRO A 454 14.22 -3.55 -15.43
N LEU A 455 13.41 -2.50 -15.30
CA LEU A 455 13.08 -1.61 -16.41
C LEU A 455 14.33 -0.87 -16.92
N LEU A 456 15.12 -0.27 -16.03
CA LEU A 456 16.36 0.40 -16.41
C LEU A 456 17.36 -0.57 -17.06
N ASN A 457 17.49 -1.80 -16.53
CA ASN A 457 18.36 -2.82 -17.15
C ASN A 457 17.90 -3.16 -18.57
N GLN A 458 16.59 -3.29 -18.80
CA GLN A 458 16.03 -3.56 -20.13
C GLN A 458 16.29 -2.40 -21.09
N LEU A 459 16.11 -1.15 -20.65
CA LEU A 459 16.42 0.04 -21.45
C LEU A 459 17.92 0.18 -21.76
N THR A 460 18.79 -0.25 -20.85
CA THR A 460 20.25 -0.32 -21.08
C THR A 460 20.65 -1.43 -22.02
N GLN A 461 20.05 -2.61 -21.91
CA GLN A 461 20.30 -3.71 -22.86
C GLN A 461 19.87 -3.36 -24.28
N ARG A 462 18.80 -2.56 -24.44
CA ARG A 462 18.35 -2.06 -25.74
C ARG A 462 19.22 -0.91 -26.31
N GLY A 463 20.17 -0.39 -25.53
CA GLY A 463 20.98 0.77 -25.93
C GLY A 463 20.22 2.10 -25.93
N THR A 464 18.97 2.12 -25.47
CA THR A 464 18.11 3.32 -25.45
C THR A 464 18.47 4.30 -24.33
N LEU A 465 19.00 3.80 -23.21
CA LEU A 465 19.35 4.60 -22.04
C LEU A 465 20.46 3.89 -21.27
N GLN A 466 21.52 4.58 -20.90
CA GLN A 466 22.65 3.98 -20.19
C GLN A 466 22.53 4.22 -18.68
N ALA A 467 21.98 3.25 -17.94
CA ALA A 467 21.91 3.29 -16.49
C ALA A 467 23.05 2.44 -15.90
N ARG A 468 23.84 3.03 -15.00
CA ARG A 468 24.92 2.34 -14.28
C ARG A 468 24.77 2.55 -12.77
N PHE A 469 25.09 1.53 -11.99
CA PHE A 469 25.02 1.57 -10.53
C PHE A 469 26.35 1.11 -9.95
N ASP A 470 27.03 2.00 -9.24
CA ASP A 470 28.23 1.67 -8.49
C ASP A 470 27.84 1.50 -7.02
N ILE A 471 28.34 0.44 -6.38
CA ILE A 471 28.01 0.09 -4.99
C ILE A 471 29.31 0.03 -4.20
N GLU A 472 29.38 0.81 -3.14
CA GLU A 472 30.47 0.88 -2.18
C GLU A 472 29.97 0.34 -0.83
N ASP A 473 30.82 -0.44 -0.17
CA ASP A 473 30.60 -0.85 1.21
C ASP A 473 31.13 0.26 2.12
N VAL A 474 30.23 0.88 2.88
CA VAL A 474 30.54 1.99 3.80
C VAL A 474 30.22 1.61 5.24
N SER A 475 30.17 0.30 5.54
CA SER A 475 29.85 -0.25 6.84
C SER A 475 30.84 0.28 7.90
N PRO A 476 30.37 0.98 8.96
CA PRO A 476 31.27 1.54 9.98
C PRO A 476 31.93 0.46 10.84
N ASN A 477 31.31 -0.72 10.97
CA ASN A 477 31.85 -1.87 11.66
C ASN A 477 31.24 -3.18 11.10
N LYS A 478 31.67 -4.35 11.62
CA LYS A 478 31.17 -5.66 11.16
C LYS A 478 29.72 -5.97 11.58
N GLU A 479 29.14 -5.19 12.48
CA GLU A 479 27.81 -5.42 13.05
C GLU A 479 26.72 -4.60 12.34
N VAL A 480 27.08 -3.43 11.80
CA VAL A 480 26.20 -2.53 11.05
C VAL A 480 26.64 -2.51 9.60
N THR A 481 25.92 -3.25 8.76
CA THR A 481 26.17 -3.26 7.31
C THR A 481 25.50 -2.06 6.66
N GLU A 482 26.27 -1.20 5.99
CA GLU A 482 25.77 -0.06 5.24
C GLU A 482 26.41 -0.02 3.85
N PHE A 483 25.57 0.06 2.82
CA PHE A 483 26.01 0.09 1.42
C PHE A 483 25.55 1.38 0.78
N LYS A 484 26.51 2.11 0.22
CA LYS A 484 26.26 3.32 -0.56
C LYS A 484 26.18 2.96 -2.02
N CYS A 485 25.05 3.23 -2.65
CA CYS A 485 24.89 3.07 -4.09
C CYS A 485 24.85 4.44 -4.76
N THR A 486 25.61 4.58 -5.85
CA THR A 486 25.59 5.76 -6.73
C THR A 486 25.02 5.36 -8.09
N GLY A 487 24.01 6.09 -8.56
CA GLY A 487 23.34 5.85 -9.83
C GLY A 487 23.74 6.88 -10.88
N PHE A 488 24.07 6.39 -12.07
CA PHE A 488 24.43 7.18 -13.24
C PHE A 488 23.42 6.96 -14.35
N LEU A 489 23.12 8.02 -15.08
CA LEU A 489 22.24 8.04 -16.24
C LEU A 489 22.98 8.74 -17.38
N ASN A 490 23.28 8.02 -18.45
CA ASN A 490 24.05 8.52 -19.60
C ASN A 490 25.39 9.17 -19.19
N GLY A 491 26.05 8.59 -18.19
CA GLY A 491 27.31 9.08 -17.63
C GLY A 491 27.17 10.19 -16.58
N GLU A 492 25.99 10.79 -16.42
CA GLU A 492 25.74 11.80 -15.40
C GLU A 492 25.32 11.16 -14.07
N LYS A 493 25.91 11.60 -12.97
CA LYS A 493 25.56 11.14 -11.63
C LYS A 493 24.21 11.75 -11.22
N ILE A 494 23.21 10.91 -10.99
CA ILE A 494 21.85 11.35 -10.64
C ILE A 494 21.60 11.26 -9.14
N ALA A 495 21.94 10.14 -8.53
CA ALA A 495 21.48 9.80 -7.19
C ALA A 495 22.54 9.06 -6.39
N VAL A 496 22.54 9.28 -5.07
CA VAL A 496 23.34 8.53 -4.10
C VAL A 496 22.43 8.17 -2.95
N THR A 497 22.42 6.91 -2.52
CA THR A 497 21.63 6.48 -1.37
C THR A 497 22.36 5.38 -0.60
N ASN A 498 22.28 5.45 0.72
CA ASN A 498 22.80 4.42 1.61
C ASN A 498 21.66 3.51 2.08
N ALA A 499 21.92 2.22 2.20
CA ALA A 499 20.99 1.29 2.80
C ALA A 499 21.68 0.08 3.44
N ILE A 500 20.95 -0.60 4.32
CA ILE A 500 21.41 -1.80 5.05
C ILE A 500 21.77 -3.00 4.15
N SER A 501 21.42 -2.98 2.87
CA SER A 501 21.80 -4.04 1.92
C SER A 501 22.04 -3.47 0.52
N LYS A 502 22.97 -4.10 -0.21
CA LYS A 502 23.28 -3.78 -1.61
C LYS A 502 22.01 -3.76 -2.49
N LYS A 503 21.09 -4.70 -2.25
CA LYS A 503 19.83 -4.81 -2.99
C LYS A 503 18.91 -3.62 -2.72
N LYS A 504 18.76 -3.21 -1.46
CA LYS A 504 17.91 -2.07 -1.07
C LYS A 504 18.49 -0.75 -1.57
N ALA A 505 19.80 -0.53 -1.41
CA ALA A 505 20.48 0.67 -1.89
C ALA A 505 20.31 0.81 -3.41
N ARG A 506 20.53 -0.27 -4.17
CA ARG A 506 20.38 -0.27 -5.63
C ARG A 506 18.93 -0.04 -6.08
N ALA A 507 17.95 -0.59 -5.36
CA ALA A 507 16.54 -0.40 -5.71
C ALA A 507 16.07 1.05 -5.50
N GLU A 508 16.50 1.70 -4.41
CA GLU A 508 16.18 3.11 -4.14
C GLU A 508 16.84 4.05 -5.14
N VAL A 509 18.13 3.83 -5.43
CA VAL A 509 18.82 4.61 -6.47
C VAL A 509 18.20 4.39 -7.85
N ALA A 510 17.76 3.17 -8.17
CA ALA A 510 17.07 2.89 -9.45
C ALA A 510 15.74 3.64 -9.58
N LYS A 511 14.99 3.82 -8.49
CA LYS A 511 13.77 4.66 -8.51
C LYS A 511 14.10 6.11 -8.87
N GLN A 512 15.13 6.67 -8.25
CA GLN A 512 15.55 8.06 -8.48
C GLN A 512 16.12 8.26 -9.89
N VAL A 513 16.93 7.30 -10.39
CA VAL A 513 17.47 7.33 -11.75
C VAL A 513 16.35 7.26 -12.79
N LEU A 514 15.33 6.42 -12.57
CA LEU A 514 14.18 6.34 -13.47
C LEU A 514 13.34 7.62 -13.44
N ALA A 515 13.14 8.21 -12.26
CA ALA A 515 12.44 9.50 -12.12
C ALA A 515 13.17 10.61 -12.90
N ALA A 516 14.50 10.71 -12.76
CA ALA A 516 15.30 11.67 -13.52
C ALA A 516 15.25 11.41 -15.04
N ALA A 517 15.11 10.16 -15.47
CA ALA A 517 14.95 9.83 -16.89
C ALA A 517 13.63 10.34 -17.47
N PHE A 518 12.55 10.37 -16.67
CA PHE A 518 11.29 11.02 -17.04
C PHE A 518 11.43 12.55 -17.04
N GLU A 519 12.05 13.13 -16.02
CA GLU A 519 12.24 14.59 -15.93
C GLU A 519 13.08 15.15 -17.08
N LYS A 520 14.11 14.40 -17.51
CA LYS A 520 14.96 14.77 -18.66
C LYS A 520 14.34 14.44 -20.02
N ASN A 521 13.08 13.99 -20.06
CA ASN A 521 12.36 13.55 -21.28
C ASN A 521 13.13 12.51 -22.10
N LEU A 522 14.02 11.74 -21.47
CA LEU A 522 14.72 10.61 -22.10
C LEU A 522 13.75 9.43 -22.29
N VAL A 523 12.71 9.41 -21.46
CA VAL A 523 11.68 8.39 -21.45
C VAL A 523 10.31 9.08 -21.49
N ILE A 524 9.46 8.70 -22.44
CA ILE A 524 8.11 9.25 -22.60
C ILE A 524 7.09 8.12 -22.47
N VAL A 525 6.00 8.38 -21.74
CA VAL A 525 4.89 7.44 -21.62
C VAL A 525 4.08 7.46 -22.92
N TYR A 526 3.95 6.31 -23.55
CA TYR A 526 3.07 6.13 -24.71
C TYR A 526 1.87 5.28 -24.29
N ASP A 527 0.76 5.95 -24.01
CA ASP A 527 -0.57 5.36 -24.07
C ASP A 527 -0.95 5.38 -25.56
N GLY A 528 -1.26 4.23 -26.17
CA GLY A 528 -1.53 4.14 -27.62
C GLY A 528 -2.61 5.10 -28.13
N PRO A 529 -2.86 5.18 -29.45
CA PRO A 529 -3.95 6.01 -29.95
C PRO A 529 -5.23 5.59 -29.24
N ALA A 530 -5.89 6.56 -28.58
CA ALA A 530 -7.26 6.36 -28.16
C ALA A 530 -8.04 5.95 -29.41
N ASN A 531 -8.70 4.80 -29.38
CA ASN A 531 -9.68 4.47 -30.41
C ASN A 531 -10.78 5.52 -30.31
N ASP A 532 -10.65 6.60 -31.08
CA ASP A 532 -11.75 7.51 -31.43
C ASP A 532 -12.72 6.75 -32.34
N GLU A 533 -13.42 5.79 -31.77
CA GLU A 533 -14.70 5.30 -32.27
C GLU A 533 -15.79 5.81 -31.33
N SER A 534 -16.08 7.11 -31.38
CA SER A 534 -17.42 7.70 -31.16
C SER A 534 -17.35 9.23 -31.23
N GLU A 535 -17.06 9.79 -32.41
CA GLU A 535 -17.56 11.11 -32.80
C GLU A 535 -17.57 11.21 -34.34
N GLY A 536 -18.63 10.68 -34.93
CA GLY A 536 -18.88 10.70 -36.37
C GLY A 536 -20.37 10.90 -36.62
N GLY A 537 -20.85 12.11 -36.34
CA GLY A 537 -22.26 12.50 -36.49
C GLY A 537 -22.43 13.95 -36.92
N ALA A 538 -21.58 14.44 -37.83
CA ALA A 538 -21.85 15.67 -38.57
C ALA A 538 -22.64 15.30 -39.84
N LYS A 539 -23.91 15.73 -39.91
CA LYS A 539 -24.62 15.97 -41.17
C LYS A 539 -24.88 17.47 -41.27
N GLU A 540 -24.04 18.13 -42.03
CA GLU A 540 -24.43 19.34 -42.77
C GLU A 540 -24.68 18.94 -44.21
N GLN A 541 -25.89 19.21 -44.71
CA GLN A 541 -26.08 19.72 -46.06
C GLN A 541 -27.43 20.45 -46.17
N GLU A 542 -27.29 21.76 -46.34
CA GLU A 542 -28.10 22.79 -47.01
C GLU A 542 -29.47 22.43 -47.58
N GLU A 543 -30.46 23.30 -47.31
CA GLU A 543 -31.27 23.95 -48.36
C GLU A 543 -32.06 25.17 -47.79
N GLY A 544 -31.84 26.34 -48.39
CA GLY A 544 -32.93 27.19 -48.90
C GLY A 544 -33.78 28.05 -47.96
N GLU A 545 -33.39 29.32 -47.83
CA GLU A 545 -34.20 30.52 -48.12
C GLU A 545 -35.46 30.93 -47.29
N GLN A 546 -35.47 32.25 -47.03
CA GLN A 546 -36.61 33.16 -46.84
C GLN A 546 -37.27 33.28 -45.45
N THR A 547 -36.81 34.29 -44.71
CA THR A 547 -37.73 35.20 -43.99
C THR A 547 -38.45 36.09 -45.03
N PRO A 548 -39.71 36.53 -44.79
CA PRO A 548 -39.86 37.83 -44.15
C PRO A 548 -41.13 38.05 -43.29
N ALA A 549 -41.06 39.17 -42.55
CA ALA A 549 -42.11 40.14 -42.28
C ALA A 549 -43.18 39.87 -41.20
N HIS A 550 -43.03 40.60 -40.08
CA HIS A 550 -43.90 41.69 -39.55
C HIS A 550 -43.83 41.64 -38.01
N GLY A 551 -43.52 42.71 -37.27
CA GLY A 551 -43.63 44.14 -37.54
C GLY A 551 -44.61 44.73 -36.52
N GLY A 552 -44.11 45.60 -35.62
CA GLY A 552 -44.92 46.29 -34.60
C GLY A 552 -44.20 46.37 -33.27
#